data_AF-A0A7J2QZ66-F1
#
_entry.id   AF-A0A7J2QZ66-F1
#
_cell.length_a   1.000
_cell.length_b   1.000
_cell.length_c   1.000
_cell.angle_alpha   90.00
_cell.angle_beta   90.00
_cell.angle_gamma   90.00
#
_symmetry.space_group_name_H-M   'P 1'
#
loop_
_entity.id
_entity.type
_entity.pdbx_description
1 polymer ?
#
loop_
_entity_poly.entity_id
_entity_poly.type
_entity_poly.pdbx_seq_one_letter_code
_entity_poly.pdbx_strand_id
1 'polypeptide(L)'
;MRINIGCGKKFEPEYYNLDLYEPLIADKLMSAVNLDFEDNICEEVKAIQMIEHLSFFETIYALNEFFRVLQPNGKLIIEIPDLRKACQLYLKSNNEQKKIVLGWIYGIPDKGLQHKFCFPAYLFTELLENTGFKEIKIKKYFNSESIPLVRFECYKSENLDDVEVFQILANIRKILYSESYIDFTNSLLIKEQEDLLSSYLNKLLEYQKIRKKEIILEILIDSLIKWPQSAKILLRVLKDKNYISRLESKHILTVTDLLIQLNFPNILCHSLKNILIYPGTQKIAFSSIESFARKIIKKLILNDEEKDKIISKLKILSDKIEYPEIEFFSHKVLEKKALDYFYLGIKAFFKENYKIAYNRFLRAIKLNRDDFLYFWNLAKVLVKLNQKTDAIKYYKRTLRLVKITKVDN
;
A
#
# COMPACT_ATOMS: atom_id res chain seq x y z
N MET A 1 25.46 17.74 -7.67
CA MET A 1 24.68 18.49 -6.65
C MET A 1 24.54 17.66 -5.37
N ARG A 2 24.51 18.27 -4.18
CA ARG A 2 24.25 17.60 -2.90
C ARG A 2 23.03 18.22 -2.22
N ILE A 3 22.15 17.40 -1.62
CA ILE A 3 20.91 17.89 -0.97
C ILE A 3 20.81 17.46 0.50
N ASN A 4 20.32 18.37 1.33
CA ASN A 4 20.09 18.16 2.77
C ASN A 4 18.59 18.29 3.06
N ILE A 5 17.93 17.17 3.38
CA ILE A 5 16.48 17.06 3.50
C ILE A 5 16.07 17.04 4.96
N GLY A 6 15.10 17.89 5.31
CA GLY A 6 14.73 18.18 6.69
C GLY A 6 15.84 18.95 7.41
N CYS A 7 16.32 20.03 6.78
CA CYS A 7 17.44 20.80 7.35
C CYS A 7 17.10 21.45 8.69
N GLY A 8 15.82 21.69 8.97
CA GLY A 8 15.37 22.48 10.12
C GLY A 8 16.15 23.79 10.18
N LYS A 9 16.57 24.19 11.40
CA LYS A 9 17.37 25.40 11.61
C LYS A 9 18.85 25.27 11.23
N LYS A 10 19.29 24.13 10.70
CA LYS A 10 20.69 23.87 10.39
C LYS A 10 20.97 24.09 8.91
N PHE A 11 21.51 25.26 8.59
CA PHE A 11 22.03 25.54 7.25
C PHE A 11 23.35 24.80 7.02
N GLU A 12 23.47 24.16 5.86
CA GLU A 12 24.73 23.56 5.42
C GLU A 12 25.16 24.14 4.07
N PRO A 13 26.22 24.98 4.03
CA PRO A 13 26.59 25.75 2.84
C PRO A 13 26.92 24.94 1.57
N GLU A 14 27.38 23.70 1.73
CA GLU A 14 27.73 22.81 0.60
C GLU A 14 26.53 22.00 0.06
N TYR A 15 25.35 22.16 0.67
CA TYR A 15 24.13 21.45 0.30
C TYR A 15 23.04 22.42 -0.13
N TYR A 16 22.18 21.94 -1.03
CA TYR A 16 20.87 22.55 -1.24
C TYR A 16 19.92 22.06 -0.13
N ASN A 17 19.53 22.98 0.76
CA ASN A 17 18.80 22.70 1.98
C ASN A 17 17.29 22.71 1.71
N LEU A 18 16.63 21.63 2.09
CA LEU A 18 15.21 21.38 1.85
C LEU A 18 14.52 21.11 3.17
N ASP A 19 13.36 21.70 3.37
CA ASP A 19 12.51 21.43 4.53
C ASP A 19 11.04 21.65 4.17
N LEU A 20 10.11 20.93 4.78
CA LEU A 20 8.68 21.12 4.49
C LEU A 20 8.07 22.29 5.29
N TYR A 21 8.66 22.63 6.43
CA TYR A 21 8.08 23.55 7.41
C TYR A 21 9.01 24.70 7.81
N GLU A 22 10.28 24.70 7.38
CA GLU A 22 11.25 25.76 7.69
C GLU A 22 11.47 26.74 6.52
N PRO A 23 10.82 27.92 6.50
CA PRO A 23 10.96 28.87 5.39
C PRO A 23 12.15 29.83 5.53
N LEU A 24 12.79 29.96 6.71
CA LEU A 24 13.82 31.00 6.91
C LEU A 24 15.20 30.55 6.42
N ILE A 25 15.50 29.26 6.54
CA ILE A 25 16.84 28.71 6.31
C ILE A 25 16.88 27.74 5.12
N ALA A 26 15.78 27.06 4.81
CA ALA A 26 15.73 26.17 3.66
C ALA A 26 15.81 26.96 2.35
N ASP A 27 16.59 26.46 1.40
CA ASP A 27 16.66 27.00 0.04
C ASP A 27 15.33 26.79 -0.72
N LYS A 28 14.58 25.73 -0.36
CA LYS A 28 13.24 25.46 -0.91
C LYS A 28 12.36 24.71 0.10
N LEU A 29 11.12 25.16 0.21
CA LEU A 29 10.09 24.40 0.90
C LEU A 29 9.71 23.16 0.08
N MET A 30 10.01 21.96 0.58
CA MET A 30 9.83 20.72 -0.19
C MET A 30 9.57 19.51 0.71
N SER A 31 8.66 18.64 0.27
CA SER A 31 8.36 17.37 0.93
C SER A 31 9.40 16.30 0.58
N ALA A 32 9.87 15.56 1.59
CA ALA A 32 10.80 14.45 1.41
C ALA A 32 10.24 13.30 0.55
N VAL A 33 8.91 13.17 0.47
CA VAL A 33 8.25 12.10 -0.33
C VAL A 33 7.97 12.51 -1.77
N ASN A 34 8.32 13.75 -2.17
CA ASN A 34 8.07 14.25 -3.52
C ASN A 34 9.08 15.35 -3.90
N LEU A 35 10.30 14.93 -4.21
CA LEU A 35 11.39 15.83 -4.55
C LEU A 35 11.28 16.33 -5.99
N ASP A 36 11.29 17.65 -6.17
CA ASP A 36 11.21 18.30 -7.49
C ASP A 36 12.59 18.36 -8.17
N PHE A 37 13.17 17.19 -8.38
CA PHE A 37 14.43 16.98 -9.09
C PHE A 37 14.29 15.85 -10.10
N GLU A 38 15.08 15.92 -11.16
CA GLU A 38 15.20 14.84 -12.14
C GLU A 38 15.89 13.60 -11.56
N ASP A 39 15.75 12.49 -12.27
CA ASP A 39 16.40 11.23 -11.91
C ASP A 39 17.93 11.37 -12.01
N ASN A 40 18.65 10.73 -11.09
CA ASN A 40 20.12 10.61 -11.15
C ASN A 40 20.92 11.93 -11.21
N ILE A 41 20.44 13.01 -10.60
CA ILE A 41 21.08 14.33 -10.62
C ILE A 41 21.88 14.67 -9.35
N CYS A 42 21.68 13.92 -8.26
CA CYS A 42 22.31 14.16 -6.96
C CYS A 42 23.49 13.21 -6.73
N GLU A 43 24.62 13.76 -6.31
CA GLU A 43 25.80 13.00 -5.86
C GLU A 43 25.62 12.49 -4.43
N GLU A 44 24.96 13.28 -3.59
CA GLU A 44 24.73 12.95 -2.18
C GLU A 44 23.37 13.47 -1.70
N VAL A 45 22.68 12.61 -0.96
CA VAL A 45 21.45 12.94 -0.23
C VAL A 45 21.72 12.73 1.25
N LYS A 46 21.34 13.70 2.05
CA LYS A 46 21.41 13.62 3.50
C LYS A 46 20.05 13.89 4.13
N ALA A 47 19.70 13.11 5.15
CA ALA A 47 18.53 13.33 5.98
C ALA A 47 18.85 13.00 7.45
N ILE A 48 19.11 14.04 8.26
CA ILE A 48 19.54 13.89 9.65
C ILE A 48 18.37 14.19 10.59
N GLN A 49 17.98 13.22 11.42
CA GLN A 49 16.88 13.36 12.39
C GLN A 49 15.58 13.87 11.73
N MET A 50 15.30 13.34 10.54
CA MET A 50 14.14 13.71 9.73
C MET A 50 13.16 12.53 9.58
N ILE A 51 13.71 11.32 9.42
CA ILE A 51 12.94 10.12 9.08
C ILE A 51 11.93 9.75 10.16
N GLU A 52 12.21 10.02 11.43
CA GLU A 52 11.32 9.79 12.56
C GLU A 52 10.01 10.59 12.47
N HIS A 53 10.00 11.69 11.72
CA HIS A 53 8.82 12.51 11.47
C HIS A 53 7.93 11.95 10.36
N LEU A 54 8.35 10.86 9.71
CA LEU A 54 7.58 10.14 8.70
C LEU A 54 6.97 8.87 9.30
N SER A 55 5.76 8.54 8.87
CA SER A 55 5.15 7.23 9.12
C SER A 55 5.86 6.14 8.31
N PHE A 56 5.63 4.88 8.65
CA PHE A 56 6.25 3.73 7.98
C PHE A 56 6.16 3.80 6.45
N PHE A 57 4.98 4.13 5.90
CA PHE A 57 4.79 4.20 4.45
C PHE A 57 5.34 5.50 3.84
N GLU A 58 5.26 6.64 4.54
CA GLU A 58 5.92 7.87 4.09
C GLU A 58 7.44 7.66 3.95
N THR A 59 8.06 6.92 4.87
CA THR A 59 9.49 6.55 4.79
C THR A 59 9.80 5.71 3.56
N ILE A 60 8.96 4.74 3.18
CA ILE A 60 9.15 3.97 1.94
C ILE A 60 9.18 4.90 0.72
N TYR A 61 8.26 5.87 0.65
CA TYR A 61 8.22 6.84 -0.45
C TYR A 61 9.41 7.78 -0.43
N ALA A 62 9.80 8.30 0.74
CA ALA A 62 10.97 9.16 0.89
C ALA A 62 12.26 8.45 0.44
N LEU A 63 12.51 7.23 0.92
CA LEU A 63 13.70 6.46 0.52
C LEU A 63 13.73 6.21 -0.99
N ASN A 64 12.57 5.96 -1.61
CA ASN A 64 12.47 5.79 -3.06
C ASN A 64 12.73 7.10 -3.81
N GLU A 65 12.26 8.25 -3.32
CA GLU A 65 12.64 9.55 -3.90
C GLU A 65 14.14 9.80 -3.78
N PHE A 66 14.76 9.45 -2.64
CA PHE A 66 16.20 9.63 -2.44
C PHE A 66 16.97 8.76 -3.42
N PHE A 67 16.55 7.50 -3.58
CA PHE A 67 17.11 6.60 -4.58
C PHE A 67 16.93 7.14 -6.00
N ARG A 68 15.75 7.68 -6.33
CA ARG A 68 15.42 8.21 -7.66
C ARG A 68 16.37 9.33 -8.08
N VAL A 69 16.59 10.29 -7.19
CA VAL A 69 17.39 11.50 -7.49
C VAL A 69 18.88 11.25 -7.39
N LEU A 70 19.33 10.26 -6.61
CA LEU A 70 20.75 9.89 -6.54
C LEU A 70 21.22 9.30 -7.87
N GLN A 71 22.38 9.77 -8.35
CA GLN A 71 23.09 9.13 -9.47
C GLN A 71 23.63 7.74 -9.06
N PRO A 72 24.00 6.85 -10.01
CA PRO A 72 24.78 5.66 -9.68
C PRO A 72 26.03 6.01 -8.87
N ASN A 73 26.35 5.22 -7.83
CA ASN A 73 27.33 5.54 -6.77
C ASN A 73 26.99 6.71 -5.85
N GLY A 74 25.84 7.34 -6.04
CA GLY A 74 25.37 8.40 -5.18
C GLY A 74 25.27 7.93 -3.73
N LYS A 75 25.70 8.78 -2.81
CA LYS A 75 25.76 8.48 -1.38
C LYS A 75 24.48 8.92 -0.67
N LEU A 76 23.94 8.06 0.19
CA LEU A 76 22.86 8.40 1.10
C LEU A 76 23.38 8.37 2.55
N ILE A 77 23.11 9.44 3.29
CA ILE A 77 23.42 9.56 4.72
C ILE A 77 22.12 9.80 5.49
N ILE A 78 21.79 8.89 6.40
CA ILE A 78 20.59 9.01 7.25
C ILE A 78 20.98 8.89 8.72
N GLU A 79 20.34 9.67 9.58
CA GLU A 79 20.46 9.55 11.02
C GLU A 79 19.08 9.49 11.67
N ILE A 80 18.87 8.52 12.56
CA ILE A 80 17.63 8.30 13.30
C ILE A 80 17.91 8.05 14.79
N PRO A 81 16.91 8.21 15.67
CA PRO A 81 17.02 7.81 17.07
C PRO A 81 17.34 6.32 17.25
N ASP A 82 18.26 5.96 18.15
CA ASP A 82 18.50 4.55 18.52
C ASP A 82 17.42 4.08 19.49
N LEU A 83 16.32 3.54 18.95
CA LEU A 83 15.20 3.01 19.73
C LEU A 83 15.65 2.03 20.82
N ARG A 84 16.58 1.12 20.50
CA ARG A 84 17.02 0.10 21.46
C ARG A 84 17.74 0.76 22.63
N LYS A 85 18.64 1.70 22.35
CA LYS A 85 19.38 2.42 23.39
C LYS A 85 18.48 3.36 24.19
N ALA A 86 17.54 4.04 23.53
CA ALA A 86 16.52 4.87 24.19
C ALA A 86 15.69 4.05 25.18
N CYS A 87 15.18 2.88 24.78
CA CYS A 87 14.46 1.98 25.68
C CYS A 87 15.33 1.50 26.85
N GLN A 88 16.61 1.16 26.60
CA GLN A 88 17.53 0.77 27.67
C GLN A 88 17.78 1.90 28.68
N LEU A 89 17.89 3.15 28.20
CA LEU A 89 18.03 4.31 29.07
C LEU A 89 16.74 4.55 29.85
N TYR A 90 15.57 4.51 29.19
CA TYR A 90 14.26 4.64 29.85
C TYR A 90 14.11 3.68 31.04
N LEU A 91 14.50 2.41 30.87
CA LEU A 91 14.40 1.39 31.91
C LEU A 91 15.36 1.62 33.09
N LYS A 92 16.49 2.29 32.86
CA LYS A 92 17.52 2.57 33.89
C LYS A 92 17.37 3.95 34.55
N SER A 93 16.51 4.80 34.01
CA SER A 93 16.35 6.20 34.39
C SER A 93 15.38 6.40 35.56
N ASN A 94 15.58 7.47 36.32
CA ASN A 94 14.59 7.98 37.27
C ASN A 94 13.40 8.65 36.55
N ASN A 95 12.37 9.08 37.28
CA ASN A 95 11.15 9.63 36.69
C ASN A 95 11.38 10.91 35.85
N GLU A 96 12.29 11.79 36.25
CA GLU A 96 12.58 13.01 35.48
C GLU A 96 13.34 12.69 34.19
N GLN A 97 14.34 11.80 34.28
CA GLN A 97 15.07 11.32 33.11
C GLN A 97 14.18 10.57 32.12
N LYS A 98 13.19 9.80 32.61
CA LYS A 98 12.21 9.12 31.75
C LYS A 98 11.42 10.09 30.88
N LYS A 99 11.03 11.26 31.41
CA LYS A 99 10.33 12.30 30.63
C LYS A 99 11.18 12.79 29.45
N ILE A 100 12.48 12.99 29.67
CA ILE A 100 13.43 13.38 28.63
C ILE A 100 13.53 12.29 27.55
N VAL A 101 13.70 11.03 27.96
CA VAL A 101 13.78 9.91 27.02
C VAL A 101 12.49 9.73 26.21
N LEU A 102 11.31 9.97 26.82
CA LEU A 102 10.04 9.95 26.09
C LEU A 102 9.99 11.05 25.02
N GLY A 103 10.56 12.23 25.27
CA GLY A 103 10.71 13.29 24.28
C GLY A 103 11.54 12.85 23.06
N TRP A 104 12.58 12.02 23.25
CA TRP A 104 13.37 11.47 22.14
C TRP A 104 12.59 10.47 21.28
N ILE A 105 11.61 9.78 21.87
CA ILE A 105 10.82 8.75 21.19
C ILE A 105 9.64 9.36 20.44
N TYR A 106 8.92 10.29 21.08
CA TYR A 106 7.66 10.84 20.58
C TYR A 106 7.80 12.22 19.94
N GLY A 107 8.93 12.89 20.11
CA GLY A 107 9.13 14.27 19.67
C GLY A 107 8.29 15.25 20.50
N ILE A 108 7.99 16.41 19.91
CA ILE A 108 7.16 17.47 20.52
C ILE A 108 5.92 17.74 19.66
N PRO A 109 4.82 18.27 20.23
CA PRO A 109 3.54 18.35 19.53
C PRO A 109 3.51 19.39 18.39
N ASP A 110 4.56 20.19 18.23
CA ASP A 110 4.66 21.18 17.17
C ASP A 110 4.61 20.53 15.78
N LYS A 111 3.99 21.24 14.84
CA LYS A 111 3.79 20.75 13.48
C LYS A 111 5.15 20.45 12.84
N GLY A 112 5.34 19.22 12.39
CA GLY A 112 6.59 18.75 11.78
C GLY A 112 7.63 18.22 12.76
N LEU A 113 7.45 18.41 14.08
CA LEU A 113 8.41 17.97 15.11
C LEU A 113 7.91 16.76 15.91
N GLN A 114 6.70 16.28 15.63
CA GLN A 114 6.18 15.02 16.17
C GLN A 114 6.90 13.85 15.53
N HIS A 115 7.30 12.85 16.32
CA HIS A 115 7.83 11.61 15.78
C HIS A 115 6.64 10.68 15.48
N LYS A 116 6.49 10.30 14.21
CA LYS A 116 5.44 9.37 13.77
C LYS A 116 5.88 7.92 13.91
N PHE A 117 7.17 7.64 13.77
CA PHE A 117 7.70 6.29 13.90
C PHE A 117 9.17 6.30 14.35
N CYS A 118 9.47 5.59 15.44
CA CYS A 118 10.85 5.39 15.89
C CYS A 118 11.37 4.05 15.33
N PHE A 119 12.19 4.11 14.28
CA PHE A 119 12.61 2.91 13.56
C PHE A 119 13.64 2.08 14.34
N PRO A 120 13.41 0.77 14.57
CA PRO A 120 14.49 -0.14 14.94
C PRO A 120 15.53 -0.22 13.82
N ALA A 121 16.82 -0.26 14.18
CA ALA A 121 17.89 -0.27 13.18
C ALA A 121 17.80 -1.44 12.18
N TYR A 122 17.38 -2.63 12.61
CA TYR A 122 17.24 -3.80 11.71
C TYR A 122 16.16 -3.55 10.64
N LEU A 123 15.01 -3.01 11.05
CA LEU A 123 13.90 -2.70 10.15
C LEU A 123 14.30 -1.61 9.16
N PHE A 124 15.06 -0.61 9.61
CA PHE A 124 15.54 0.44 8.72
C PHE A 124 16.56 -0.08 7.70
N THR A 125 17.45 -1.00 8.09
CA THR A 125 18.34 -1.70 7.16
C THR A 125 17.54 -2.45 6.09
N GLU A 126 16.51 -3.20 6.47
CA GLU A 126 15.63 -3.90 5.51
C GLU A 126 14.97 -2.92 4.53
N LEU A 127 14.52 -1.75 5.00
CA LEU A 127 13.93 -0.72 4.13
C LEU A 127 14.95 -0.16 3.12
N LEU A 128 16.18 0.08 3.55
CA LEU A 128 17.26 0.53 2.65
C LEU A 128 17.58 -0.53 1.60
N GLU A 129 17.72 -1.80 2.00
CA GLU A 129 17.98 -2.92 1.09
C GLU A 129 16.85 -3.12 0.08
N ASN A 130 15.60 -3.08 0.54
CA ASN A 130 14.40 -3.20 -0.31
C ASN A 130 14.20 -2.01 -1.25
N THR A 131 14.83 -0.87 -0.95
CA THR A 131 14.87 0.30 -1.84
C THR A 131 15.98 0.18 -2.90
N GLY A 132 16.94 -0.73 -2.71
CA GLY A 132 18.04 -0.97 -3.64
C GLY A 132 19.39 -0.40 -3.21
N PHE A 133 19.49 0.19 -2.01
CA PHE A 133 20.76 0.64 -1.47
C PHE A 133 21.66 -0.54 -1.09
N LYS A 134 22.97 -0.34 -1.25
CA LYS A 134 24.02 -1.32 -0.96
C LYS A 134 25.07 -0.72 -0.03
N GLU A 135 25.98 -1.57 0.44
CA GLU A 135 27.12 -1.19 1.31
C GLU A 135 26.70 -0.40 2.56
N ILE A 136 25.66 -0.88 3.24
CA ILE A 136 25.08 -0.20 4.40
C ILE A 136 26.05 -0.27 5.58
N LYS A 137 26.64 0.87 5.93
CA LYS A 137 27.48 1.06 7.12
C LYS A 137 26.66 1.70 8.22
N ILE A 138 26.72 1.12 9.41
CA ILE A 138 25.94 1.58 10.58
C ILE A 138 26.89 2.04 11.67
N LYS A 139 26.73 3.29 12.12
CA LYS A 139 27.47 3.86 13.26
C LYS A 139 26.50 4.29 14.35
N LYS A 140 26.77 3.89 15.59
CA LYS A 140 25.99 4.28 16.77
C LYS A 140 26.80 5.23 17.65
N TYR A 141 26.19 6.29 18.13
CA TYR A 141 26.85 7.27 18.98
C TYR A 141 25.83 8.12 19.74
N PHE A 142 26.33 9.01 20.59
CA PHE A 142 25.54 10.03 21.28
C PHE A 142 25.85 11.40 20.67
N ASN A 143 24.82 12.20 20.39
CA ASN A 143 25.04 13.60 20.01
C ASN A 143 25.48 14.46 21.22
N SER A 144 25.67 15.76 20.98
CA SER A 144 26.03 16.73 22.02
C SER A 144 25.03 16.83 23.17
N GLU A 145 23.78 16.41 22.95
CA GLU A 145 22.71 16.43 23.94
C GLU A 145 22.54 15.06 24.63
N SER A 146 23.49 14.13 24.46
CA SER A 146 23.42 12.77 24.98
C SER A 146 22.21 11.96 24.50
N ILE A 147 21.66 12.31 23.33
CA ILE A 147 20.63 11.52 22.64
C ILE A 147 21.33 10.39 21.89
N PRO A 148 20.92 9.13 22.07
CA PRO A 148 21.50 8.00 21.35
C PRO A 148 20.95 7.93 19.91
N LEU A 149 21.84 7.82 18.94
CA LEU A 149 21.52 7.88 17.52
C LEU A 149 22.16 6.73 16.74
N VAL A 150 21.56 6.41 15.61
CA VAL A 150 22.08 5.49 14.60
C VAL A 150 22.21 6.24 13.29
N ARG A 151 23.43 6.25 12.73
CA ARG A 151 23.71 6.77 11.40
C ARG A 151 23.94 5.63 10.42
N PHE A 152 23.31 5.74 9.26
CA PHE A 152 23.44 4.87 8.11
C PHE A 152 24.15 5.63 7.00
N GLU A 153 25.16 5.00 6.40
CA GLU A 153 25.76 5.45 5.15
C GLU A 153 25.67 4.31 4.15
N CYS A 154 25.07 4.56 2.99
CA CYS A 154 24.88 3.56 1.95
C CYS A 154 24.92 4.20 0.57
N TYR A 155 24.97 3.36 -0.47
CA TYR A 155 25.20 3.80 -1.84
C TYR A 155 24.18 3.22 -2.80
N LYS A 156 23.84 3.99 -3.83
CA LYS A 156 23.12 3.47 -5.00
C LYS A 156 24.11 2.65 -5.83
N SER A 157 23.78 1.38 -6.07
CA SER A 157 24.69 0.44 -6.75
C SER A 157 25.12 0.92 -8.15
N GLU A 158 26.27 0.43 -8.63
CA GLU A 158 26.71 0.57 -10.03
C GLU A 158 26.05 -0.44 -10.97
N ASN A 159 25.48 -1.54 -10.45
CA ASN A 159 24.91 -2.58 -11.28
C ASN A 159 23.65 -2.07 -12.01
N LEU A 160 23.80 -1.75 -13.29
CA LEU A 160 22.78 -1.09 -14.10
C LEU A 160 21.46 -1.88 -14.18
N ASP A 161 21.51 -3.20 -14.22
CA ASP A 161 20.30 -4.03 -14.34
C ASP A 161 19.44 -4.00 -13.05
N ASP A 162 20.08 -4.08 -11.88
CA ASP A 162 19.39 -3.99 -10.59
C ASP A 162 18.89 -2.55 -10.35
N VAL A 163 19.75 -1.57 -10.64
CA VAL A 163 19.43 -0.14 -10.49
C VAL A 163 18.23 0.24 -11.34
N GLU A 164 18.12 -0.28 -12.57
CA GLU A 164 16.96 -0.01 -13.42
C GLU A 164 15.65 -0.44 -12.75
N VAL A 165 15.61 -1.63 -12.15
CA VAL A 165 14.38 -2.14 -11.50
C VAL A 165 13.98 -1.24 -10.33
N PHE A 166 14.92 -0.90 -9.46
CA PHE A 166 14.64 0.01 -8.34
C PHE A 166 14.25 1.42 -8.83
N GLN A 167 14.86 1.91 -9.92
CA GLN A 167 14.50 3.18 -10.55
C GLN A 167 13.07 3.16 -11.12
N ILE A 168 12.63 2.04 -11.69
CA ILE A 168 11.25 1.85 -12.14
C ILE A 168 10.29 1.97 -10.95
N LEU A 169 10.57 1.27 -9.85
CA LEU A 169 9.73 1.32 -8.65
C LEU A 169 9.67 2.72 -8.03
N ALA A 170 10.79 3.41 -7.97
CA ALA A 170 10.86 4.78 -7.47
C ALA A 170 10.01 5.74 -8.31
N ASN A 171 10.10 5.63 -9.65
CA ASN A 171 9.28 6.41 -10.58
C ASN A 171 7.78 6.08 -10.49
N ILE A 172 7.41 4.81 -10.28
CA ILE A 172 6.02 4.42 -10.05
C ILE A 172 5.49 5.13 -8.78
N ARG A 173 6.23 5.08 -7.67
CA ARG A 173 5.84 5.74 -6.41
C ARG A 173 5.75 7.26 -6.56
N LYS A 174 6.69 7.88 -7.27
CA LYS A 174 6.65 9.31 -7.60
C LYS A 174 5.35 9.70 -8.31
N ILE A 175 4.98 8.96 -9.35
CA ILE A 175 3.75 9.22 -10.11
C ILE A 175 2.52 8.97 -9.25
N LEU A 176 2.49 7.87 -8.49
CA LEU A 176 1.39 7.54 -7.59
C LEU A 176 1.12 8.64 -6.56
N TYR A 177 2.18 9.18 -5.93
CA TYR A 177 2.04 10.28 -5.01
C TYR A 177 1.58 11.58 -5.72
N SER A 178 2.24 11.93 -6.83
CA SER A 178 1.97 13.18 -7.57
C SER A 178 0.55 13.24 -8.16
N GLU A 179 0.02 12.10 -8.59
CA GLU A 179 -1.34 11.97 -9.14
C GLU A 179 -2.38 11.64 -8.05
N SER A 180 -2.03 11.78 -6.76
CA SER A 180 -2.94 11.63 -5.61
C SER A 180 -3.60 10.24 -5.50
N TYR A 181 -2.90 9.19 -5.90
CA TYR A 181 -3.35 7.80 -5.75
C TYR A 181 -3.05 7.19 -4.37
N ILE A 182 -2.29 7.91 -3.54
CA ILE A 182 -1.80 7.44 -2.26
C ILE A 182 -2.40 8.27 -1.13
N ASP A 183 -2.99 7.56 -0.18
CA ASP A 183 -3.47 8.12 1.08
C ASP A 183 -2.76 7.43 2.24
N PHE A 184 -1.78 8.12 2.83
CA PHE A 184 -1.02 7.62 3.98
C PHE A 184 -1.89 7.44 5.24
N THR A 185 -3.09 8.02 5.29
CA THR A 185 -4.02 7.86 6.42
C THR A 185 -4.83 6.56 6.32
N ASN A 186 -4.94 5.98 5.13
CA ASN A 186 -5.59 4.70 4.90
C ASN A 186 -4.57 3.54 4.92
N SER A 187 -4.11 3.19 6.14
CA SER A 187 -3.06 2.20 6.37
C SER A 187 -3.32 0.83 5.73
N LEU A 188 -4.58 0.42 5.62
CA LEU A 188 -4.95 -0.83 4.97
C LEU A 188 -4.75 -0.78 3.46
N LEU A 189 -5.27 0.27 2.81
CA LEU A 189 -5.20 0.39 1.36
C LEU A 189 -3.76 0.56 0.90
N ILE A 190 -3.00 1.43 1.55
CA ILE A 190 -1.60 1.66 1.18
C ILE A 190 -0.75 0.40 1.41
N LYS A 191 -1.06 -0.41 2.43
CA LYS A 191 -0.40 -1.70 2.62
C LYS A 191 -0.64 -2.63 1.43
N GLU A 192 -1.87 -2.76 0.97
CA GLU A 192 -2.22 -3.60 -0.19
C GLU A 192 -1.60 -3.09 -1.49
N GLN A 193 -1.51 -1.76 -1.66
CA GLN A 193 -0.81 -1.12 -2.78
C GLN A 193 0.70 -1.43 -2.73
N GLU A 194 1.36 -1.27 -1.59
CA GLU A 194 2.79 -1.57 -1.43
C GLU A 194 3.11 -3.07 -1.54
N ASP A 195 2.20 -3.96 -1.12
CA ASP A 195 2.36 -5.40 -1.33
C ASP A 195 2.29 -5.77 -2.82
N LEU A 196 1.45 -5.06 -3.61
CA LEU A 196 1.44 -5.19 -5.06
C LEU A 196 2.74 -4.69 -5.70
N LEU A 197 3.26 -3.52 -5.27
CA LEU A 197 4.53 -2.99 -5.76
C LEU A 197 5.72 -3.87 -5.36
N SER A 198 5.69 -4.48 -4.18
CA SER A 198 6.70 -5.46 -3.76
C SER A 198 6.67 -6.70 -4.66
N SER A 199 5.47 -7.14 -5.09
CA SER A 199 5.35 -8.19 -6.10
C SER A 199 5.89 -7.75 -7.47
N TYR A 200 5.81 -6.46 -7.84
CA TYR A 200 6.43 -5.97 -9.08
C TYR A 200 7.94 -6.08 -8.98
N LEU A 201 8.53 -5.60 -7.88
CA LEU A 201 9.97 -5.65 -7.64
C LEU A 201 10.50 -7.08 -7.83
N ASN A 202 9.90 -8.05 -7.13
CA ASN A 202 10.32 -9.46 -7.22
C ASN A 202 10.26 -10.00 -8.65
N LYS A 203 9.16 -9.75 -9.37
CA LYS A 203 8.98 -10.22 -10.76
C LYS A 203 9.87 -9.48 -11.75
N LEU A 204 10.15 -8.19 -11.55
CA LEU A 204 11.08 -7.42 -12.40
C LEU A 204 12.52 -7.89 -12.20
N LEU A 205 12.93 -8.16 -10.96
CA LEU A 205 14.24 -8.76 -10.68
C LEU A 205 14.36 -10.17 -11.28
N GLU A 206 13.29 -10.96 -11.23
CA GLU A 206 13.23 -12.26 -11.93
C GLU A 206 13.35 -12.10 -13.45
N TYR A 207 12.65 -11.11 -14.02
CA TYR A 207 12.74 -10.79 -15.44
C TYR A 207 14.16 -10.38 -15.85
N GLN A 208 14.89 -9.59 -15.06
CA GLN A 208 16.28 -9.24 -15.39
C GLN A 208 17.18 -10.48 -15.52
N LYS A 209 16.91 -11.53 -14.73
CA LYS A 209 17.68 -12.79 -14.75
C LYS A 209 17.28 -13.72 -15.89
N ILE A 210 15.98 -13.85 -16.17
CA ILE A 210 15.45 -14.89 -17.07
C ILE A 210 15.09 -14.34 -18.45
N ARG A 211 14.79 -13.03 -18.55
CA ARG A 211 14.36 -12.30 -19.77
C ARG A 211 13.13 -12.91 -20.46
N LYS A 212 12.25 -13.57 -19.71
CA LYS A 212 10.96 -14.12 -20.18
C LYS A 212 9.84 -13.10 -20.08
N LYS A 213 9.24 -12.75 -21.21
CA LYS A 213 8.19 -11.73 -21.31
C LYS A 213 6.90 -12.09 -20.57
N GLU A 214 6.63 -13.37 -20.37
CA GLU A 214 5.49 -13.87 -19.61
C GLU A 214 5.48 -13.30 -18.18
N ILE A 215 6.65 -13.03 -17.61
CA ILE A 215 6.79 -12.43 -16.28
C ILE A 215 6.17 -11.03 -16.26
N ILE A 216 6.46 -10.20 -17.26
CA ILE A 216 5.90 -8.84 -17.39
C ILE A 216 4.39 -8.89 -17.63
N LEU A 217 3.93 -9.84 -18.45
CA LEU A 217 2.49 -10.05 -18.66
C LEU A 217 1.79 -10.44 -17.35
N GLU A 218 2.38 -11.30 -16.52
CA GLU A 218 1.81 -11.67 -15.23
C GLU A 218 1.79 -10.48 -14.25
N ILE A 219 2.78 -9.58 -14.27
CA ILE A 219 2.70 -8.32 -13.52
C ILE A 219 1.48 -7.51 -13.98
N LEU A 220 1.36 -7.27 -15.29
CA LEU A 220 0.27 -6.47 -15.84
C LEU A 220 -1.11 -7.08 -15.55
N ILE A 221 -1.25 -8.40 -15.66
CA ILE A 221 -2.51 -9.10 -15.34
C ILE A 221 -2.88 -8.92 -13.87
N ASP A 222 -1.95 -9.16 -12.94
CA ASP A 222 -2.21 -8.98 -11.50
C ASP A 222 -2.65 -7.55 -11.20
N SER A 223 -2.00 -6.58 -11.84
CA SER A 223 -2.27 -5.16 -11.72
C SER A 223 -3.65 -4.80 -12.23
N LEU A 224 -4.03 -5.27 -13.42
CA LEU A 224 -5.34 -5.00 -14.01
C LEU A 224 -6.49 -5.64 -13.22
N ILE A 225 -6.24 -6.73 -12.48
CA ILE A 225 -7.24 -7.33 -11.58
C ILE A 225 -7.40 -6.48 -10.32
N LYS A 226 -6.29 -6.16 -9.66
CA LYS A 226 -6.28 -5.56 -8.32
C LYS A 226 -6.49 -4.06 -8.37
N TRP A 227 -5.75 -3.37 -9.24
CA TRP A 227 -5.66 -1.92 -9.31
C TRP A 227 -5.22 -1.44 -10.71
N PRO A 228 -6.13 -1.34 -11.69
CA PRO A 228 -5.79 -1.00 -13.07
C PRO A 228 -4.92 0.26 -13.26
N GLN A 229 -5.03 1.23 -12.36
CA GLN A 229 -4.25 2.46 -12.35
C GLN A 229 -2.74 2.18 -12.23
N SER A 230 -2.33 1.20 -11.42
CA SER A 230 -0.91 0.85 -11.30
C SER A 230 -0.36 0.19 -12.57
N ALA A 231 -1.20 -0.56 -13.31
CA ALA A 231 -0.81 -1.09 -14.63
C ALA A 231 -0.54 0.05 -15.64
N LYS A 232 -1.40 1.08 -15.65
CA LYS A 232 -1.24 2.26 -16.50
C LYS A 232 0.07 3.00 -16.20
N ILE A 233 0.37 3.18 -14.91
CA ILE A 233 1.61 3.84 -14.46
C ILE A 233 2.83 2.99 -14.79
N LEU A 234 2.77 1.67 -14.57
CA LEU A 234 3.84 0.75 -14.95
C LEU A 234 4.14 0.86 -16.47
N LEU A 235 3.12 0.81 -17.33
CA LEU A 235 3.31 0.95 -18.78
C LEU A 235 3.92 2.31 -19.17
N ARG A 236 3.56 3.39 -18.46
CA ARG A 236 4.15 4.73 -18.65
C ARG A 236 5.63 4.74 -18.28
N VAL A 237 6.01 4.11 -17.16
CA VAL A 237 7.41 4.06 -16.69
C VAL A 237 8.26 3.11 -17.53
N LEU A 238 7.70 1.99 -18.00
CA LEU A 238 8.38 1.03 -18.88
C LEU A 238 8.50 1.51 -20.33
N LYS A 239 7.95 2.68 -20.65
CA LYS A 239 8.01 3.24 -22.00
C LYS A 239 9.47 3.37 -22.44
N ASP A 240 9.77 2.86 -23.63
CA ASP A 240 11.10 2.87 -24.26
C ASP A 240 12.20 2.06 -23.52
N LYS A 241 11.85 1.25 -22.49
CA LYS A 241 12.79 0.40 -21.73
C LYS A 241 12.92 -1.05 -22.24
N ASN A 242 12.44 -1.36 -23.45
CA ASN A 242 12.48 -2.68 -24.10
C ASN A 242 11.87 -3.88 -23.33
N TYR A 243 11.13 -3.67 -22.22
CA TYR A 243 10.40 -4.73 -21.51
C TYR A 243 9.23 -5.31 -22.31
N ILE A 244 8.62 -4.48 -23.16
CA ILE A 244 7.47 -4.82 -24.00
C ILE A 244 7.53 -3.99 -25.29
N SER A 245 7.05 -4.54 -26.41
CA SER A 245 7.05 -3.80 -27.68
C SER A 245 6.08 -2.60 -27.66
N ARG A 246 6.34 -1.59 -28.50
CA ARG A 246 5.48 -0.40 -28.60
C ARG A 246 4.04 -0.72 -28.99
N LEU A 247 3.84 -1.66 -29.92
CA LEU A 247 2.52 -2.08 -30.38
C LEU A 247 1.73 -2.75 -29.25
N GLU A 248 2.39 -3.66 -28.51
CA GLU A 248 1.76 -4.35 -27.39
C GLU A 248 1.48 -3.43 -26.22
N SER A 249 2.41 -2.53 -25.89
CA SER A 249 2.20 -1.51 -24.86
C SER A 249 0.96 -0.65 -25.18
N LYS A 250 0.81 -0.21 -26.44
CA LYS A 250 -0.37 0.55 -26.89
C LYS A 250 -1.68 -0.23 -26.77
N HIS A 251 -1.66 -1.51 -27.15
CA HIS A 251 -2.84 -2.38 -27.02
C HIS A 251 -3.21 -2.62 -25.55
N ILE A 252 -2.25 -2.97 -24.70
CA ILE A 252 -2.50 -3.19 -23.26
C ILE A 252 -2.96 -1.90 -22.60
N LEU A 253 -2.41 -0.74 -22.98
CA LEU A 253 -2.88 0.56 -22.48
C LEU A 253 -4.36 0.79 -22.85
N THR A 254 -4.76 0.45 -24.07
CA THR A 254 -6.17 0.54 -24.50
C THR A 254 -7.08 -0.35 -23.64
N VAL A 255 -6.65 -1.59 -23.36
CA VAL A 255 -7.37 -2.49 -22.44
C VAL A 255 -7.38 -1.92 -21.02
N THR A 256 -6.29 -1.33 -20.56
CA THR A 256 -6.16 -0.73 -19.24
C THR A 256 -7.13 0.43 -19.06
N ASP A 257 -7.19 1.36 -20.01
CA ASP A 257 -8.10 2.51 -19.98
C ASP A 257 -9.56 2.05 -19.99
N LEU A 258 -9.89 1.02 -20.76
CA LEU A 258 -11.22 0.41 -20.73
C LEU A 258 -11.55 -0.15 -19.33
N LEU A 259 -10.65 -0.90 -18.70
CA LEU A 259 -10.89 -1.49 -17.38
C LEU A 259 -10.99 -0.45 -16.26
N ILE A 260 -10.23 0.67 -16.37
CA ILE A 260 -10.38 1.83 -15.50
C ILE A 260 -11.77 2.46 -15.69
N GLN A 261 -12.17 2.73 -16.94
CA GLN A 261 -13.47 3.34 -17.25
C GLN A 261 -14.64 2.49 -16.75
N LEU A 262 -14.55 1.17 -16.88
CA LEU A 262 -15.58 0.23 -16.44
C LEU A 262 -15.53 -0.06 -14.93
N ASN A 263 -14.55 0.50 -14.22
CA ASN A 263 -14.30 0.25 -12.80
C ASN A 263 -14.22 -1.26 -12.47
N PHE A 264 -13.32 -1.94 -13.16
CA PHE A 264 -13.22 -3.41 -13.14
C PHE A 264 -13.13 -4.03 -11.73
N PRO A 265 -12.38 -3.47 -10.75
CA PRO A 265 -12.42 -3.97 -9.36
C PRO A 265 -13.84 -4.08 -8.79
N ASN A 266 -14.71 -3.12 -9.09
CA ASN A 266 -16.10 -3.15 -8.64
C ASN A 266 -16.96 -4.16 -9.41
N ILE A 267 -16.65 -4.46 -10.67
CA ILE A 267 -17.25 -5.59 -11.40
C ILE A 267 -16.92 -6.91 -10.70
N LEU A 268 -15.67 -7.10 -10.28
CA LEU A 268 -15.26 -8.29 -9.53
C LEU A 268 -15.93 -8.36 -8.15
N CYS A 269 -15.98 -7.24 -7.42
CA CYS A 269 -16.71 -7.13 -6.15
C CYS A 269 -18.20 -7.45 -6.32
N HIS A 270 -18.86 -6.90 -7.34
CA HIS A 270 -20.25 -7.18 -7.67
C HIS A 270 -20.47 -8.66 -7.97
N SER A 271 -19.60 -9.25 -8.79
CA SER A 271 -19.64 -10.68 -9.14
C SER A 271 -19.47 -11.56 -7.90
N LEU A 272 -18.52 -11.24 -7.02
CA LEU A 272 -18.29 -11.96 -5.76
C LEU A 272 -19.54 -11.96 -4.86
N LYS A 273 -20.22 -10.81 -4.73
CA LYS A 273 -21.45 -10.68 -3.92
C LYS A 273 -22.63 -11.49 -4.45
N ASN A 274 -22.60 -11.84 -5.74
CA ASN A 274 -23.64 -12.63 -6.40
C ASN A 274 -23.36 -14.13 -6.40
N ILE A 275 -22.18 -14.56 -5.96
CA ILE A 275 -21.90 -15.98 -5.71
C ILE A 275 -22.82 -16.49 -4.60
N LEU A 276 -23.27 -17.74 -4.74
CA LEU A 276 -24.05 -18.43 -3.72
C LEU A 276 -23.36 -18.37 -2.35
N ILE A 277 -24.11 -17.93 -1.34
CA ILE A 277 -23.60 -17.76 0.01
C ILE A 277 -23.58 -19.11 0.71
N TYR A 278 -22.40 -19.70 0.76
CA TYR A 278 -22.09 -20.85 1.60
C TYR A 278 -21.11 -20.43 2.71
N PRO A 279 -21.40 -20.69 3.99
CA PRO A 279 -20.50 -20.26 5.07
C PRO A 279 -19.15 -20.99 5.00
N GLY A 280 -18.05 -20.27 5.17
CA GLY A 280 -16.69 -20.84 5.21
C GLY A 280 -16.06 -21.04 3.83
N THR A 281 -16.61 -20.41 2.78
CA THR A 281 -16.11 -20.52 1.40
C THR A 281 -15.63 -19.19 0.82
N GLN A 282 -15.35 -18.19 1.66
CA GLN A 282 -14.87 -16.88 1.18
C GLN A 282 -13.64 -17.03 0.29
N LYS A 283 -12.63 -17.79 0.75
CA LYS A 283 -11.41 -18.04 -0.01
C LYS A 283 -11.68 -18.68 -1.38
N ILE A 284 -12.52 -19.72 -1.42
CA ILE A 284 -12.85 -20.45 -2.66
C ILE A 284 -13.53 -19.51 -3.67
N ALA A 285 -14.52 -18.75 -3.22
CA ALA A 285 -15.23 -17.81 -4.08
C ALA A 285 -14.32 -16.69 -4.58
N PHE A 286 -13.46 -16.13 -3.71
CA PHE A 286 -12.50 -15.10 -4.11
C PHE A 286 -11.55 -15.64 -5.18
N SER A 287 -10.94 -16.81 -4.95
CA SER A 287 -10.07 -17.47 -5.95
C SER A 287 -10.79 -17.80 -7.26
N SER A 288 -12.09 -18.13 -7.19
CA SER A 288 -12.90 -18.37 -8.40
C SER A 288 -13.07 -17.09 -9.22
N ILE A 289 -13.37 -15.96 -8.57
CA ILE A 289 -13.47 -14.64 -9.22
C ILE A 289 -12.12 -14.21 -9.78
N GLU A 290 -11.04 -14.40 -9.02
CA GLU A 290 -9.69 -14.06 -9.48
C GLU A 290 -9.28 -14.89 -10.71
N SER A 291 -9.53 -16.20 -10.69
CA SER A 291 -9.26 -17.09 -11.84
C SER A 291 -10.06 -16.67 -13.08
N PHE A 292 -11.33 -16.31 -12.90
CA PHE A 292 -12.17 -15.77 -13.96
C PHE A 292 -11.63 -14.44 -14.51
N ALA A 293 -11.24 -13.52 -13.63
CA ALA A 293 -10.65 -12.23 -14.01
C ALA A 293 -9.36 -12.41 -14.81
N ARG A 294 -8.46 -13.32 -14.38
CA ARG A 294 -7.24 -13.67 -15.11
C ARG A 294 -7.53 -14.15 -16.52
N LYS A 295 -8.51 -15.05 -16.69
CA LYS A 295 -8.91 -15.56 -18.02
C LYS A 295 -9.43 -14.44 -18.91
N ILE A 296 -10.27 -13.55 -18.39
CA ILE A 296 -10.79 -12.38 -19.12
C ILE A 296 -9.64 -11.48 -19.58
N ILE A 297 -8.77 -11.08 -18.66
CA ILE A 297 -7.70 -10.13 -18.99
C ILE A 297 -6.71 -10.75 -19.98
N LYS A 298 -6.38 -12.04 -19.83
CA LYS A 298 -5.55 -12.76 -20.82
C LYS A 298 -6.16 -12.70 -22.22
N LYS A 299 -7.47 -12.99 -22.36
CA LYS A 299 -8.17 -12.90 -23.65
C LYS A 299 -8.17 -11.47 -24.23
N LEU A 300 -8.39 -10.45 -23.40
CA LEU A 300 -8.38 -9.05 -23.84
C LEU A 300 -6.98 -8.61 -24.31
N ILE A 301 -5.93 -8.96 -23.57
CA ILE A 301 -4.54 -8.63 -23.91
C ILE A 301 -4.07 -9.38 -25.15
N LEU A 302 -4.42 -10.66 -25.30
CA LEU A 302 -4.03 -11.48 -26.47
C LEU A 302 -4.89 -11.22 -27.72
N ASN A 303 -5.84 -10.28 -27.65
CA ASN A 303 -6.75 -9.91 -28.75
C ASN A 303 -7.51 -11.13 -29.32
N ASP A 304 -8.08 -11.92 -28.40
CA ASP A 304 -8.92 -13.09 -28.69
C ASP A 304 -10.17 -12.73 -29.52
N GLU A 305 -10.65 -13.66 -30.35
CA GLU A 305 -11.84 -13.46 -31.20
C GLU A 305 -13.10 -13.11 -30.39
N GLU A 306 -13.20 -13.55 -29.13
CA GLU A 306 -14.32 -13.23 -28.25
C GLU A 306 -14.20 -11.85 -27.56
N LYS A 307 -13.18 -11.05 -27.85
CA LYS A 307 -12.91 -9.77 -27.16
C LYS A 307 -14.13 -8.86 -27.12
N ASP A 308 -14.80 -8.61 -28.24
CA ASP A 308 -15.95 -7.69 -28.29
C ASP A 308 -17.15 -8.20 -27.48
N LYS A 309 -17.34 -9.52 -27.46
CA LYS A 309 -18.34 -10.21 -26.63
C LYS A 309 -18.01 -10.11 -25.14
N ILE A 310 -16.73 -10.14 -24.77
CA ILE A 310 -16.28 -9.91 -23.39
C ILE A 310 -16.54 -8.46 -22.99
N ILE A 311 -16.14 -7.51 -23.84
CA ILE A 311 -16.30 -6.07 -23.57
C ILE A 311 -17.78 -5.71 -23.38
N SER A 312 -18.68 -6.22 -24.23
CA SER A 312 -20.12 -5.98 -24.10
C SER A 312 -20.68 -6.52 -22.78
N LYS A 313 -20.26 -7.72 -22.35
CA LYS A 313 -20.64 -8.28 -21.04
C LYS A 313 -20.10 -7.44 -19.87
N LEU A 314 -18.87 -6.95 -19.96
CA LEU A 314 -18.27 -6.11 -18.91
C LEU A 314 -19.01 -4.76 -18.80
N LYS A 315 -19.42 -4.15 -19.91
CA LYS A 315 -20.27 -2.95 -19.91
C LYS A 315 -21.59 -3.18 -19.18
N ILE A 316 -22.31 -4.26 -19.53
CA ILE A 316 -23.56 -4.64 -18.85
C ILE A 316 -23.38 -4.85 -17.34
N LEU A 317 -22.24 -5.43 -16.92
CA LEU A 317 -21.94 -5.60 -15.50
C LEU A 317 -21.58 -4.28 -14.82
N SER A 318 -20.87 -3.40 -15.51
CA SER A 318 -20.53 -2.05 -15.04
C SER A 318 -21.80 -1.23 -14.81
N ASP A 319 -22.74 -1.25 -15.75
CA ASP A 319 -24.01 -0.50 -15.67
C ASP A 319 -24.89 -0.91 -14.47
N LYS A 320 -24.69 -2.11 -13.91
CA LYS A 320 -25.39 -2.59 -12.70
C LYS A 320 -24.80 -2.03 -11.40
N ILE A 321 -23.71 -1.29 -11.45
CA ILE A 321 -22.98 -0.79 -10.29
C ILE A 321 -23.31 0.69 -10.13
N GLU A 322 -24.29 0.99 -9.28
CA GLU A 322 -24.67 2.38 -8.99
C GLU A 322 -23.56 3.15 -8.23
N TYR A 323 -22.88 2.49 -7.29
CA TYR A 323 -21.88 3.11 -6.43
C TYR A 323 -20.64 2.21 -6.28
N PRO A 324 -19.44 2.70 -6.62
CA PRO A 324 -18.18 2.02 -6.33
C PRO A 324 -18.04 1.77 -4.82
N GLU A 325 -17.66 0.55 -4.44
CA GLU A 325 -17.44 0.18 -3.04
C GLU A 325 -15.97 0.05 -2.68
N ILE A 326 -15.11 -0.24 -3.67
CA ILE A 326 -13.69 -0.50 -3.47
C ILE A 326 -12.86 0.19 -4.56
N GLU A 327 -11.63 0.56 -4.21
CA GLU A 327 -10.63 1.07 -5.17
C GLU A 327 -9.62 0.01 -5.55
N PHE A 328 -9.45 -1.01 -4.70
CA PHE A 328 -8.49 -2.08 -4.83
C PHE A 328 -9.16 -3.42 -4.54
N PHE A 329 -9.03 -4.39 -5.46
CA PHE A 329 -9.62 -5.71 -5.31
C PHE A 329 -8.69 -6.66 -4.56
N SER A 330 -8.93 -6.83 -3.26
CA SER A 330 -8.24 -7.82 -2.43
C SER A 330 -9.08 -8.35 -1.29
N HIS A 331 -8.65 -9.46 -0.69
CA HIS A 331 -9.33 -10.06 0.45
C HIS A 331 -9.46 -9.08 1.63
N LYS A 332 -8.40 -8.33 1.92
CA LYS A 332 -8.34 -7.42 3.06
C LYS A 332 -9.22 -6.19 2.90
N VAL A 333 -9.26 -5.61 1.70
CA VAL A 333 -10.19 -4.49 1.40
C VAL A 333 -11.64 -4.95 1.50
N LEU A 334 -11.97 -6.14 0.99
CA LEU A 334 -13.31 -6.70 1.08
C LEU A 334 -13.70 -7.05 2.53
N GLU A 335 -12.79 -7.61 3.33
CA GLU A 335 -12.97 -7.86 4.76
C GLU A 335 -13.30 -6.57 5.52
N LYS A 336 -12.52 -5.51 5.29
CA LYS A 336 -12.74 -4.21 5.92
C LYS A 336 -14.09 -3.62 5.55
N LYS A 337 -14.48 -3.67 4.26
CA LYS A 337 -15.80 -3.20 3.83
C LYS A 337 -16.94 -4.04 4.40
N ALA A 338 -16.76 -5.35 4.51
CA ALA A 338 -17.74 -6.21 5.18
C ALA A 338 -17.93 -5.81 6.65
N LEU A 339 -16.82 -5.53 7.36
CA LEU A 339 -16.83 -5.09 8.75
C LEU A 339 -17.52 -3.72 8.92
N ASP A 340 -17.30 -2.78 8.00
CA ASP A 340 -17.97 -1.48 8.01
C ASP A 340 -19.50 -1.65 7.87
N TYR A 341 -19.95 -2.50 6.93
CA TYR A 341 -21.38 -2.81 6.82
C TYR A 341 -21.93 -3.53 8.04
N PHE A 342 -21.15 -4.42 8.66
CA PHE A 342 -21.53 -5.07 9.89
C PHE A 342 -21.81 -4.05 11.01
N TYR A 343 -20.90 -3.11 11.26
CA TYR A 343 -21.10 -2.09 12.28
C TYR A 343 -22.25 -1.11 11.95
N LEU A 344 -22.43 -0.78 10.67
CA LEU A 344 -23.62 -0.04 10.23
C LEU A 344 -24.92 -0.82 10.50
N GLY A 345 -24.88 -2.14 10.33
CA GLY A 345 -25.98 -3.04 10.68
C GLY A 345 -26.27 -3.05 12.19
N ILE A 346 -25.23 -3.14 13.02
CA ILE A 346 -25.34 -3.07 14.49
C ILE A 346 -25.98 -1.74 14.91
N LYS A 347 -25.47 -0.61 14.39
CA LYS A 347 -26.03 0.72 14.65
C LYS A 347 -27.51 0.81 14.27
N ALA A 348 -27.88 0.29 13.10
CA ALA A 348 -29.27 0.28 12.64
C ALA A 348 -30.17 -0.62 13.50
N PHE A 349 -29.66 -1.77 13.96
CA PHE A 349 -30.38 -2.67 14.86
C PHE A 349 -30.73 -2.01 16.18
N PHE A 350 -29.78 -1.32 16.83
CA PHE A 350 -30.03 -0.61 18.09
C PHE A 350 -30.91 0.64 17.93
N LYS A 351 -30.98 1.20 16.72
CA LYS A 351 -31.97 2.24 16.36
C LYS A 351 -33.33 1.67 15.95
N GLU A 352 -33.54 0.36 16.12
CA GLU A 352 -34.76 -0.36 15.74
C GLU A 352 -35.13 -0.27 14.25
N ASN A 353 -34.19 0.14 13.39
CA ASN A 353 -34.40 0.14 11.96
C ASN A 353 -34.00 -1.21 11.37
N TYR A 354 -34.84 -2.22 11.61
CA TYR A 354 -34.54 -3.61 11.28
C TYR A 354 -34.41 -3.88 9.78
N LYS A 355 -35.12 -3.13 8.92
CA LYS A 355 -34.98 -3.25 7.46
C LYS A 355 -33.61 -2.79 6.98
N ILE A 356 -33.10 -1.66 7.52
CA ILE A 356 -31.75 -1.21 7.21
C ILE A 356 -30.73 -2.19 7.79
N ALA A 357 -30.89 -2.64 9.04
CA ALA A 357 -30.00 -3.61 9.66
C ALA A 357 -29.89 -4.90 8.83
N TYR A 358 -31.02 -5.42 8.35
CA TYR A 358 -31.09 -6.58 7.45
C TYR A 358 -30.22 -6.38 6.22
N ASN A 359 -30.43 -5.29 5.48
CA ASN A 359 -29.70 -4.99 4.25
C ASN A 359 -28.18 -4.85 4.49
N ARG A 360 -27.79 -4.23 5.62
CA ARG A 360 -26.38 -4.03 5.98
C ARG A 360 -25.70 -5.35 6.34
N PHE A 361 -26.29 -6.18 7.19
CA PHE A 361 -25.74 -7.50 7.50
C PHE A 361 -25.68 -8.40 6.26
N LEU A 362 -26.72 -8.39 5.42
CA LEU A 362 -26.70 -9.17 4.18
C LEU A 362 -25.56 -8.72 3.25
N ARG A 363 -25.28 -7.42 3.16
CA ARG A 363 -24.15 -6.89 2.37
C ARG A 363 -22.81 -7.29 2.98
N ALA A 364 -22.66 -7.27 4.31
CA ALA A 364 -21.49 -7.78 5.00
C ALA A 364 -21.23 -9.26 4.66
N ILE A 365 -22.25 -10.12 4.77
CA ILE A 365 -22.16 -11.55 4.43
C ILE A 365 -21.77 -11.77 2.96
N LYS A 366 -22.33 -10.98 2.04
CA LYS A 366 -22.02 -11.11 0.60
C LYS A 366 -20.56 -10.76 0.28
N LEU A 367 -19.94 -9.87 1.06
CA LEU A 367 -18.55 -9.45 0.91
C LEU A 367 -17.58 -10.37 1.64
N ASN A 368 -17.95 -10.85 2.82
CA ASN A 368 -17.22 -11.84 3.59
C ASN A 368 -18.19 -12.83 4.27
N ARG A 369 -18.15 -14.09 3.84
CA ARG A 369 -19.05 -15.16 4.30
C ARG A 369 -18.45 -16.13 5.32
N ASP A 370 -17.32 -15.77 5.92
CA ASP A 370 -16.61 -16.63 6.88
C ASP A 370 -16.76 -16.16 8.34
N ASP A 371 -17.28 -14.96 8.57
CA ASP A 371 -17.53 -14.45 9.92
C ASP A 371 -18.92 -14.85 10.43
N PHE A 372 -18.97 -15.65 11.49
CA PHE A 372 -20.22 -16.15 12.07
C PHE A 372 -21.08 -15.05 12.71
N LEU A 373 -20.48 -13.95 13.19
CA LEU A 373 -21.20 -12.83 13.79
C LEU A 373 -22.13 -12.16 12.79
N TYR A 374 -21.78 -12.17 11.50
CA TYR A 374 -22.59 -11.57 10.46
C TYR A 374 -23.89 -12.36 10.25
N PHE A 375 -23.79 -13.69 10.21
CA PHE A 375 -24.95 -14.58 10.12
C PHE A 375 -25.81 -14.53 11.40
N TRP A 376 -25.17 -14.50 12.57
CA TRP A 376 -25.87 -14.41 13.84
C TRP A 376 -26.72 -13.14 13.93
N ASN A 377 -26.11 -11.98 13.66
CA ASN A 377 -26.84 -10.71 13.78
C ASN A 377 -27.93 -10.56 12.71
N LEU A 378 -27.73 -11.09 11.51
CA LEU A 378 -28.81 -11.17 10.52
C LEU A 378 -29.97 -12.05 11.01
N ALA A 379 -29.69 -13.18 11.65
CA ALA A 379 -30.72 -14.03 12.23
C ALA A 379 -31.53 -13.30 13.33
N LYS A 380 -30.86 -12.52 14.19
CA LYS A 380 -31.53 -11.67 15.21
C LYS A 380 -32.46 -10.64 14.57
N VAL A 381 -32.02 -9.98 13.50
CA VAL A 381 -32.86 -9.04 12.74
C VAL A 381 -34.09 -9.73 12.17
N LEU A 382 -33.92 -10.92 11.58
CA LEU A 382 -35.03 -11.69 11.00
C LEU A 382 -36.09 -12.07 12.06
N VAL A 383 -35.68 -12.36 13.30
CA VAL A 383 -36.62 -12.57 14.42
C VAL A 383 -37.43 -11.29 14.68
N LYS A 384 -36.79 -10.12 14.71
CA LYS A 384 -37.47 -8.82 14.91
C LYS A 384 -38.40 -8.45 13.76
N LEU A 385 -38.13 -8.94 12.54
CA LEU A 385 -38.98 -8.80 11.37
C LEU A 385 -40.07 -9.87 11.25
N ASN A 386 -40.28 -10.72 12.27
CA ASN A 386 -41.22 -11.85 12.27
C ASN A 386 -40.96 -12.91 11.17
N GLN A 387 -39.75 -12.98 10.62
CA GLN A 387 -39.32 -13.95 9.60
C GLN A 387 -38.63 -15.17 10.24
N LYS A 388 -39.35 -15.89 11.11
CA LYS A 388 -38.80 -16.96 11.95
C LYS A 388 -38.15 -18.10 11.15
N THR A 389 -38.77 -18.51 10.03
CA THR A 389 -38.26 -19.61 9.19
C THR A 389 -36.89 -19.29 8.59
N ASP A 390 -36.68 -18.05 8.15
CA ASP A 390 -35.39 -17.62 7.61
C ASP A 390 -34.37 -17.39 8.72
N ALA A 391 -34.79 -16.87 9.88
CA ALA A 391 -33.92 -16.75 11.04
C ALA A 391 -33.27 -18.10 11.42
N ILE A 392 -34.06 -19.19 11.44
CA ILE A 392 -33.55 -20.55 11.70
C ILE A 392 -32.46 -20.95 10.70
N LYS A 393 -32.62 -20.63 9.40
CA LYS A 393 -31.60 -20.92 8.37
C LYS A 393 -30.27 -20.21 8.69
N TYR A 394 -30.32 -18.93 9.06
CA TYR A 394 -29.12 -18.15 9.39
C TYR A 394 -28.49 -18.56 10.73
N TYR A 395 -29.28 -18.95 11.73
CA TYR A 395 -28.74 -19.57 12.95
C TYR A 395 -28.02 -20.89 12.67
N LYS A 396 -28.58 -21.76 11.82
CA LYS A 396 -27.90 -23.01 11.40
C LYS A 396 -26.56 -22.72 10.70
N ARG A 397 -26.51 -21.69 9.85
CA ARG A 397 -25.26 -21.23 9.20
C ARG A 397 -24.24 -20.71 10.21
N THR A 398 -24.71 -19.97 11.22
CA THR A 398 -23.88 -19.49 12.34
C THR A 398 -23.24 -20.66 13.09
N LEU A 399 -24.06 -21.63 13.54
CA LEU A 399 -23.57 -22.81 14.26
C LEU A 399 -22.56 -23.63 13.45
N ARG A 400 -22.78 -23.70 12.13
CA ARG A 400 -21.82 -24.36 11.23
C ARG A 400 -20.47 -23.66 11.23
N LEU A 401 -20.44 -22.33 11.11
CA LEU A 401 -19.18 -21.58 11.13
C LEU A 401 -18.46 -21.73 12.46
N VAL A 402 -19.16 -21.57 13.59
CA VAL A 402 -18.58 -21.73 14.93
C VAL A 402 -17.88 -23.08 15.09
N LYS A 403 -18.49 -24.17 14.60
CA LYS A 403 -17.88 -25.52 14.61
C LYS A 403 -16.60 -25.62 13.76
N ILE A 404 -16.54 -24.89 12.66
CA ILE A 404 -15.39 -24.90 11.74
C ILE A 404 -14.27 -24.01 12.26
N THR A 405 -14.60 -22.88 12.89
CA THR A 405 -13.62 -21.86 13.30
C THR A 405 -12.82 -22.21 14.57
N LYS A 406 -13.07 -23.37 15.21
CA LYS A 406 -12.44 -23.76 16.50
C LYS A 406 -12.26 -22.56 17.43
N VAL A 407 -13.35 -21.85 17.70
CA VAL A 407 -13.32 -20.85 18.77
C VAL A 407 -13.25 -21.69 20.05
N ASP A 408 -12.07 -21.78 20.65
CA ASP A 408 -11.93 -22.39 21.97
C ASP A 408 -12.91 -21.68 22.92
N ASN A 409 -13.74 -22.46 23.60
CA ASN A 409 -14.84 -21.99 24.45
C ASN A 409 -14.38 -21.00 25.52
#